data_AF-A0A0D2I860-F1
#
_entry.id   AF-A0A0D2I860-F1
#
_cell.length_a   1.000
_cell.length_b   1.000
_cell.length_c   1.000
_cell.angle_alpha   90.00
_cell.angle_beta   90.00
_cell.angle_gamma   90.00
#
_symmetry.space_group_name_H-M   'P 1'
#
loop_
_entity.id
_entity.type
_entity.pdbx_description
1 polymer ?
#
loop_
_entity_poly.entity_id
_entity_poly.type
_entity_poly.pdbx_seq_one_letter_code
_entity_poly.pdbx_strand_id
1 'polypeptide(L)'
;MIEIIIIFESPFFVQDEEGTEIEKDDHPLQPGKYYIVSANPLQLTNESPITRMISQASGPRVKAFQEAVRSRDRQCIISGKPVPTFGGKTFWGGFEAAHIFPLTKEDYWRDHNYGRWITIQPAEGGSINSVQNGVLLRSDIHDQFDAFDISINPDDNYKVVAFRPIGENIKGKHLDRELFTRPDGPVDQFLRWHFRQAVLTNMKGAGEPRFEHDFPPGSDIVGEILRGPKAGERMEFELFSRLSAQMELFPSAGEY
;
A
#
# COMPACT_ATOMS: atom_id res chain seq x y z
N MET A 1 -9.54 -13.58 -0.31
CA MET A 1 -10.07 -12.20 -0.44
C MET A 1 -11.45 -12.03 0.17
N ILE A 2 -12.44 -12.85 -0.18
CA ILE A 2 -13.83 -12.73 0.33
C ILE A 2 -13.88 -12.74 1.86
N GLU A 3 -13.07 -13.58 2.50
CA GLU A 3 -12.95 -13.70 3.96
C GLU A 3 -12.42 -12.44 4.67
N ILE A 4 -11.93 -11.45 3.93
CA ILE A 4 -11.60 -10.13 4.50
C ILE A 4 -12.87 -9.28 4.70
N ILE A 5 -13.87 -9.45 3.83
CA ILE A 5 -15.09 -8.65 3.78
C ILE A 5 -16.24 -9.36 4.51
N ILE A 6 -16.26 -10.69 4.44
CA ILE A 6 -17.29 -11.55 5.04
C ILE A 6 -16.65 -12.41 6.13
N ILE A 7 -17.27 -12.40 7.30
CA ILE A 7 -16.95 -13.26 8.43
C ILE A 7 -17.77 -14.54 8.30
N PHE A 8 -17.08 -15.68 8.26
CA PHE A 8 -17.68 -17.00 8.16
C PHE A 8 -17.58 -17.73 9.49
N GLU A 9 -18.72 -18.19 10.02
CA GLU A 9 -18.80 -19.04 11.22
C GLU A 9 -18.86 -20.54 10.88
N SER A 10 -18.95 -20.87 9.59
CA SER A 10 -18.97 -22.23 9.05
C SER A 10 -18.23 -22.27 7.71
N PRO A 11 -17.78 -23.44 7.25
CA PRO A 11 -17.25 -23.59 5.90
C PRO A 11 -18.22 -23.05 4.84
N PHE A 12 -17.66 -22.49 3.78
CA PHE A 12 -18.41 -21.97 2.64
C PHE A 12 -17.80 -22.43 1.32
N PHE A 13 -18.63 -22.49 0.30
CA PHE A 13 -18.24 -22.65 -1.09
C PHE A 13 -18.89 -21.58 -1.96
N VAL A 14 -18.39 -21.43 -3.18
CA VAL A 14 -18.94 -20.51 -4.18
C VAL A 14 -19.57 -21.36 -5.27
N GLN A 15 -20.75 -20.96 -5.78
CA GLN A 15 -21.37 -21.58 -6.95
C GLN A 15 -21.82 -20.52 -7.95
N ASP A 16 -21.92 -20.89 -9.22
CA ASP A 16 -22.50 -20.04 -10.27
C ASP A 16 -24.05 -20.01 -10.23
N GLU A 17 -24.66 -19.34 -11.20
CA GLU A 17 -26.13 -19.30 -11.35
C GLU A 17 -26.75 -20.66 -11.70
N GLU A 18 -25.95 -21.61 -12.20
CA GLU A 18 -26.39 -22.95 -12.58
C GLU A 18 -26.30 -23.94 -11.40
N GLY A 19 -25.72 -23.52 -10.27
CA GLY A 19 -25.52 -24.34 -9.08
C GLY A 19 -24.25 -25.19 -9.14
N THR A 20 -23.35 -24.93 -10.09
CA THR A 20 -22.06 -25.59 -10.17
C THR A 20 -21.12 -24.99 -9.13
N GLU A 21 -20.58 -25.83 -8.26
CA GLU A 21 -19.54 -25.40 -7.31
C GLU A 21 -18.29 -24.97 -8.07
N ILE A 22 -17.81 -23.78 -7.74
CA ILE A 22 -16.62 -23.19 -8.33
C ILE A 22 -15.41 -23.58 -7.49
N GLU A 23 -14.47 -24.27 -8.13
CA GLU A 23 -13.21 -24.62 -7.49
C GLU A 23 -12.41 -23.36 -7.12
N LYS A 24 -11.74 -23.44 -5.97
CA LYS A 24 -10.83 -22.38 -5.50
C LYS A 24 -9.46 -22.60 -6.14
N ASP A 25 -9.27 -22.04 -7.34
CA ASP A 25 -8.03 -22.14 -8.09
C ASP A 25 -7.46 -20.76 -8.46
N ASP A 26 -6.40 -20.74 -9.27
CA ASP A 26 -5.73 -19.53 -9.74
C ASP A 26 -6.39 -18.89 -10.97
N HIS A 27 -7.44 -19.50 -11.52
CA HIS A 27 -8.10 -18.99 -12.72
C HIS A 27 -9.01 -17.82 -12.35
N PRO A 28 -8.97 -16.71 -13.11
CA PRO A 28 -9.89 -15.62 -12.88
C PRO A 28 -11.34 -16.08 -13.07
N LEU A 29 -12.19 -15.77 -12.09
CA LEU A 29 -13.63 -15.90 -12.24
C LEU A 29 -14.11 -15.10 -13.46
N GLN A 30 -14.97 -15.70 -14.26
CA GLN A 30 -15.60 -15.03 -15.38
C GLN A 30 -16.62 -14.01 -14.87
N PRO A 31 -16.86 -12.89 -15.59
CA PRO A 31 -17.95 -11.99 -15.24
C PRO A 31 -19.28 -12.73 -15.19
N GLY A 32 -20.00 -12.61 -14.07
CA GLY A 32 -21.25 -13.34 -13.83
C GLY A 32 -21.78 -13.11 -12.43
N LYS A 33 -22.90 -13.75 -12.09
CA LYS A 33 -23.38 -13.79 -10.70
C LYS A 33 -22.94 -15.08 -10.05
N TYR A 34 -22.51 -14.95 -8.81
CA TYR A 34 -22.06 -16.07 -7.99
C TYR A 34 -22.72 -15.98 -6.63
N TYR A 35 -22.96 -17.14 -6.04
CA TYR A 35 -23.55 -17.27 -4.71
C TYR A 35 -22.52 -17.82 -3.75
N ILE A 36 -22.42 -17.19 -2.58
CA ILE A 36 -21.65 -17.72 -1.46
C ILE A 36 -22.60 -18.55 -0.62
N VAL A 37 -22.34 -19.85 -0.56
CA VAL A 37 -23.18 -20.82 0.15
C VAL A 37 -22.50 -21.21 1.46
N SER A 38 -23.22 -21.04 2.56
CA SER A 38 -22.76 -21.32 3.92
C SER A 38 -23.92 -21.87 4.75
N ALA A 39 -23.63 -22.73 5.73
CA ALA A 39 -24.64 -23.27 6.65
C ALA A 39 -25.15 -22.19 7.62
N ASN A 40 -24.26 -21.31 8.09
CA ASN A 40 -24.59 -20.21 9.00
C ASN A 40 -24.77 -18.88 8.24
N PRO A 41 -25.57 -17.94 8.79
CA PRO A 41 -25.70 -16.59 8.24
C PRO A 41 -24.37 -15.88 8.04
N LEU A 42 -24.23 -15.19 6.91
CA LEU A 42 -23.04 -14.40 6.59
C LEU A 42 -23.08 -13.07 7.33
N GLN A 43 -21.95 -12.69 7.93
CA GLN A 43 -21.80 -11.37 8.57
C GLN A 43 -20.75 -10.56 7.80
N LEU A 44 -21.04 -9.29 7.53
CA LEU A 44 -20.04 -8.39 6.96
C LEU A 44 -19.09 -7.91 8.04
N THR A 45 -17.82 -7.71 7.68
CA THR A 45 -16.86 -7.08 8.58
C THR A 45 -17.28 -5.65 8.92
N ASN A 46 -17.16 -5.29 10.21
CA ASN A 46 -17.34 -3.90 10.66
C ASN A 46 -16.08 -3.05 10.46
N GLU A 47 -14.98 -3.62 9.96
CA GLU A 47 -13.71 -2.92 9.75
C GLU A 47 -13.80 -1.90 8.62
N SER A 48 -13.56 -0.64 8.91
CA SER A 48 -13.48 0.41 7.90
C SER A 48 -12.06 0.45 7.30
N PRO A 49 -11.93 0.56 5.97
CA PRO A 49 -10.63 0.82 5.36
C PRO A 49 -10.07 2.16 5.84
N ILE A 50 -8.75 2.26 5.89
CA ILE A 50 -8.10 3.56 5.99
C ILE A 50 -8.33 4.36 4.71
N THR A 51 -8.50 5.67 4.86
CA THR A 51 -8.64 6.58 3.74
C THR A 51 -7.37 6.60 2.89
N ARG A 52 -7.53 6.45 1.56
CA ARG A 52 -6.44 6.49 0.58
C ARG A 52 -5.77 7.87 0.64
N MET A 53 -4.50 7.95 1.01
CA MET A 53 -3.77 9.21 1.01
C MET A 53 -2.40 8.93 0.39
N ILE A 54 -2.07 9.62 -0.71
CA ILE A 54 -0.80 9.44 -1.42
C ILE A 54 0.30 10.02 -0.55
N SER A 55 1.13 9.19 0.07
CA SER A 55 2.05 9.63 1.12
C SER A 55 3.42 9.98 0.53
N GLN A 56 3.55 11.15 -0.09
CA GLN A 56 4.88 11.72 -0.36
C GLN A 56 5.42 12.40 0.90
N ALA A 57 5.90 11.61 1.86
CA ALA A 57 6.63 12.15 3.00
C ALA A 57 8.06 12.52 2.60
N SER A 58 8.45 13.76 2.86
CA SER A 58 9.81 14.27 2.66
C SER A 58 10.46 14.61 4.01
N GLY A 59 11.80 14.46 4.11
CA GLY A 59 12.58 14.88 5.27
C GLY A 59 13.84 14.04 5.54
N PRO A 60 14.76 14.50 6.43
CA PRO A 60 16.00 13.78 6.76
C PRO A 60 15.76 12.36 7.28
N ARG A 61 14.70 12.18 8.08
CA ARG A 61 14.28 10.89 8.64
C ARG A 61 13.92 9.87 7.54
N VAL A 62 13.36 10.34 6.44
CA VAL A 62 12.95 9.50 5.30
C VAL A 62 14.14 9.15 4.42
N LYS A 63 15.21 9.95 4.42
CA LYS A 63 16.40 9.72 3.58
C LYS A 63 17.13 8.43 3.94
N ALA A 64 17.37 8.16 5.24
CA ALA A 64 18.04 6.93 5.67
C ALA A 64 17.23 5.67 5.29
N PHE A 65 15.90 5.74 5.44
CA PHE A 65 14.99 4.70 4.97
C PHE A 65 15.10 4.49 3.45
N GLN A 66 15.02 5.57 2.68
CA GLN A 66 15.13 5.52 1.21
C GLN A 66 16.45 4.88 0.77
N GLU A 67 17.57 5.26 1.38
CA GLU A 67 18.89 4.69 1.08
C GLU A 67 18.98 3.20 1.43
N ALA A 68 18.44 2.79 2.58
CA ALA A 68 18.41 1.39 2.98
C ALA A 68 17.59 0.53 2.01
N VAL A 69 16.38 0.97 1.66
CA VAL A 69 15.49 0.26 0.71
C VAL A 69 16.14 0.19 -0.68
N ARG A 70 16.71 1.31 -1.16
CA ARG A 70 17.41 1.38 -2.45
C ARG A 70 18.59 0.40 -2.52
N SER A 71 19.40 0.37 -1.46
CA SER A 71 20.55 -0.52 -1.34
C SER A 71 20.13 -1.99 -1.35
N ARG A 72 19.06 -2.33 -0.63
CA ARG A 72 18.54 -3.69 -0.50
C ARG A 72 17.92 -4.20 -1.79
N ASP A 73 17.03 -3.42 -2.42
CA ASP A 73 16.18 -3.94 -3.51
C ASP A 73 16.84 -3.85 -4.88
N ARG A 74 17.43 -2.70 -5.21
CA ARG A 74 18.09 -2.43 -6.51
C ARG A 74 17.24 -2.71 -7.77
N GLN A 75 15.95 -2.97 -7.60
CA GLN A 75 14.96 -3.17 -8.65
C GLN A 75 13.57 -2.79 -8.11
N CYS A 76 12.65 -2.48 -9.00
CA CYS A 76 11.24 -2.39 -8.61
C CYS A 76 10.75 -3.79 -8.24
N ILE A 77 10.34 -3.99 -6.99
CA ILE A 77 9.92 -5.31 -6.46
C ILE A 77 8.75 -5.90 -7.26
N ILE A 78 7.80 -5.07 -7.67
CA ILE A 78 6.60 -5.53 -8.38
C ILE A 78 6.86 -5.82 -9.86
N SER A 79 7.44 -4.86 -10.60
CA SER A 79 7.71 -5.06 -12.04
C SER A 79 8.92 -5.95 -12.31
N GLY A 80 9.85 -6.05 -11.37
CA GLY A 80 11.17 -6.68 -11.55
C GLY A 80 12.14 -5.83 -12.39
N LYS A 81 11.79 -4.58 -12.70
CA LYS A 81 12.65 -3.70 -13.50
C LYS A 81 13.88 -3.31 -12.68
N PRO A 82 15.11 -3.65 -13.11
CA PRO A 82 16.32 -3.30 -12.38
C PRO A 82 16.59 -1.80 -12.44
N VAL A 83 17.20 -1.25 -11.39
CA VAL A 83 17.66 0.14 -11.39
C VAL A 83 18.88 0.27 -12.30
N PRO A 84 18.87 1.18 -13.29
CA PRO A 84 19.96 1.30 -14.24
C PRO A 84 21.25 1.74 -13.55
N THR A 85 22.34 1.06 -13.89
CA THR A 85 23.71 1.39 -13.45
C THR A 85 24.59 1.57 -14.68
N PHE A 86 25.26 2.71 -14.80
CA PHE A 86 26.16 3.01 -15.90
C PHE A 86 27.43 3.69 -15.38
N GLY A 87 28.61 3.17 -15.76
CA GLY A 87 29.91 3.72 -15.33
C GLY A 87 30.10 3.75 -13.81
N GLY A 88 29.56 2.75 -13.09
CA GLY A 88 29.62 2.69 -11.62
C GLY A 88 28.65 3.62 -10.88
N LYS A 89 27.81 4.38 -11.62
CA LYS A 89 26.79 5.26 -11.05
C LYS A 89 25.40 4.63 -11.19
N THR A 90 24.64 4.62 -10.11
CA THR A 90 23.25 4.16 -10.08
C THR A 90 22.30 5.32 -10.33
N PHE A 91 21.34 5.14 -11.24
CA PHE A 91 20.37 6.18 -11.62
C PHE A 91 19.01 5.84 -11.04
N TRP A 92 18.67 6.50 -9.92
CA TRP A 92 17.42 6.27 -9.18
C TRP A 92 16.18 6.97 -9.77
N GLY A 93 16.34 7.71 -10.87
CA GLY A 93 15.23 8.43 -11.50
C GLY A 93 14.10 7.46 -11.88
N GLY A 94 12.88 7.77 -11.43
CA GLY A 94 11.70 6.91 -11.62
C GLY A 94 11.61 5.72 -10.66
N PHE A 95 12.46 5.64 -9.62
CA PHE A 95 12.40 4.63 -8.56
C PHE A 95 12.36 5.25 -7.17
N GLU A 96 11.37 4.82 -6.39
CA GLU A 96 11.00 5.41 -5.12
C GLU A 96 10.87 4.33 -4.05
N ALA A 97 11.34 4.63 -2.83
CA ALA A 97 11.13 3.75 -1.70
C ALA A 97 9.75 4.05 -1.12
N ALA A 98 8.88 3.06 -1.17
CA ALA A 98 7.52 3.11 -0.66
C ALA A 98 7.46 2.45 0.71
N HIS A 99 6.78 3.08 1.66
CA HIS A 99 6.40 2.40 2.89
C HIS A 99 5.22 1.47 2.62
N ILE A 100 5.26 0.25 3.17
CA ILE A 100 4.14 -0.70 3.09
C ILE A 100 3.04 -0.29 4.06
N PHE A 101 3.41 0.01 5.29
CA PHE A 101 2.54 0.69 6.23
C PHE A 101 2.75 2.20 6.11
N PRO A 102 1.76 2.99 5.66
CA PRO A 102 1.94 4.41 5.34
C PRO A 102 2.46 5.22 6.52
N LEU A 103 3.44 6.09 6.28
CA LEU A 103 4.01 6.96 7.30
C LEU A 103 2.97 7.90 7.92
N THR A 104 1.99 8.34 7.14
CA THR A 104 0.86 9.18 7.59
C THR A 104 -0.02 8.52 8.65
N LYS A 105 0.17 7.22 8.92
CA LYS A 105 -0.57 6.44 9.92
C LYS A 105 0.34 6.01 11.08
N GLU A 106 1.40 6.76 11.38
CA GLU A 106 2.33 6.48 12.47
C GLU A 106 1.65 6.42 13.85
N ASP A 107 0.62 7.22 14.10
CA ASP A 107 -0.14 7.14 15.36
C ASP A 107 -0.86 5.80 15.48
N TYR A 108 -1.55 5.38 14.41
CA TYR A 108 -2.20 4.06 14.37
C TYR A 108 -1.17 2.92 14.50
N TRP A 109 0.00 3.06 13.86
CA TRP A 109 1.13 2.13 14.00
C TRP A 109 1.55 1.96 15.47
N ARG A 110 1.68 3.07 16.20
CA ARG A 110 2.09 3.10 17.61
C ARG A 110 1.00 2.54 18.52
N ASP A 111 -0.24 2.98 18.36
CA ASP A 111 -1.37 2.61 19.22
C ASP A 111 -1.67 1.10 19.17
N HIS A 112 -1.43 0.48 18.02
CA HIS A 112 -1.63 -0.96 17.82
C HIS A 112 -0.33 -1.76 17.90
N ASN A 113 0.78 -1.12 18.31
CA ASN A 113 2.09 -1.73 18.50
C ASN A 113 2.59 -2.54 17.27
N TYR A 114 2.42 -2.01 16.05
CA TYR A 114 2.87 -2.69 14.84
C TYR A 114 4.39 -2.82 14.76
N GLY A 115 5.12 -1.92 15.42
CA GLY A 115 6.59 -1.97 15.55
C GLY A 115 7.13 -3.25 16.20
N ARG A 116 6.30 -4.05 16.90
CA ARG A 116 6.70 -5.33 17.48
C ARG A 116 7.25 -6.35 16.47
N TRP A 117 6.89 -6.20 15.20
CA TRP A 117 7.33 -7.10 14.13
C TRP A 117 8.66 -6.67 13.48
N ILE A 118 9.17 -5.48 13.81
CA ILE A 118 10.46 -4.99 13.33
C ILE A 118 11.58 -5.64 14.12
N THR A 119 12.56 -6.20 13.41
CA THR A 119 13.79 -6.76 13.97
C THR A 119 15.01 -5.88 13.68
N ILE A 120 14.94 -5.01 12.66
CA ILE A 120 15.99 -4.06 12.28
C ILE A 120 15.50 -2.66 12.58
N GLN A 121 15.98 -2.10 13.69
CA GLN A 121 15.65 -0.74 14.10
C GLN A 121 16.42 0.27 13.24
N PRO A 122 15.76 1.30 12.69
CA PRO A 122 16.46 2.37 11.99
C PRO A 122 17.20 3.26 13.01
N ALA A 123 18.28 3.90 12.55
CA ALA A 123 19.04 4.83 13.39
C ALA A 123 18.21 6.08 13.77
N GLU A 124 17.31 6.49 12.89
CA GLU A 124 16.47 7.69 13.03
C GLU A 124 15.05 7.43 12.54
N GLY A 125 14.10 8.27 12.95
CA GLY A 125 12.73 8.26 12.41
C GLY A 125 11.79 7.19 12.97
N GLY A 126 12.19 6.42 13.99
CA GLY A 126 11.32 5.46 14.66
C GLY A 126 11.08 4.18 13.84
N SER A 127 10.52 3.15 14.49
CA SER A 127 10.41 1.79 13.91
C SER A 127 9.63 1.71 12.60
N ILE A 128 8.72 2.66 12.33
CA ILE A 128 7.97 2.75 11.06
C ILE A 128 8.89 3.00 9.85
N ASN A 129 10.06 3.62 10.07
CA ASN A 129 11.10 3.85 9.07
C ASN A 129 12.11 2.70 8.96
N SER A 130 11.81 1.53 9.52
CA SER A 130 12.61 0.34 9.26
C SER A 130 12.57 -0.04 7.79
N VAL A 131 13.70 -0.50 7.24
CA VAL A 131 13.79 -1.05 5.89
C VAL A 131 12.80 -2.20 5.67
N GLN A 132 12.42 -2.93 6.73
CA GLN A 132 11.46 -4.03 6.67
C GLN A 132 10.00 -3.57 6.50
N ASN A 133 9.72 -2.27 6.63
CA ASN A 133 8.45 -1.64 6.26
C ASN A 133 8.53 -0.97 4.86
N GLY A 134 9.59 -1.21 4.10
CA GLY A 134 9.80 -0.54 2.80
C GLY A 134 9.93 -1.49 1.63
N VAL A 135 9.59 -1.03 0.42
CA VAL A 135 9.89 -1.67 -0.87
C VAL A 135 10.29 -0.62 -1.90
N LEU A 136 11.20 -0.97 -2.81
CA LEU A 136 11.53 -0.11 -3.95
C LEU A 136 10.54 -0.35 -5.08
N LEU A 137 9.90 0.70 -5.56
CA LEU A 137 8.92 0.67 -6.64
C LEU A 137 9.29 1.66 -7.75
N ARG A 138 8.77 1.41 -8.94
CA ARG A 138 8.75 2.43 -10.00
C ARG A 138 7.72 3.49 -9.60
N SER A 139 7.94 4.77 -9.90
CA SER A 139 7.11 5.87 -9.40
C SER A 139 5.61 5.70 -9.72
N ASP A 140 5.27 5.28 -10.93
CA ASP A 140 3.89 4.98 -11.35
C ASP A 140 3.25 3.77 -10.64
N ILE A 141 4.07 2.78 -10.23
CA ILE A 141 3.61 1.64 -9.42
C ILE A 141 3.49 2.06 -7.95
N HIS A 142 4.36 2.92 -7.46
CA HIS A 142 4.29 3.49 -6.12
C HIS A 142 2.97 4.25 -5.93
N ASP A 143 2.60 5.10 -6.89
CA ASP A 143 1.30 5.81 -6.88
C ASP A 143 0.10 4.85 -6.80
N GLN A 144 0.16 3.72 -7.53
CA GLN A 144 -0.89 2.70 -7.50
C GLN A 144 -0.89 1.91 -6.17
N PHE A 145 0.27 1.68 -5.59
CA PHE A 145 0.44 0.94 -4.34
C PHE A 145 -0.10 1.76 -3.17
N ASP A 146 0.30 3.03 -3.05
CA ASP A 146 -0.22 3.98 -2.04
C ASP A 146 -1.73 4.20 -2.18
N ALA A 147 -2.23 4.23 -3.42
CA ALA A 147 -3.65 4.33 -3.68
C ALA A 147 -4.42 3.04 -3.35
N PHE A 148 -3.75 1.94 -2.98
CA PHE A 148 -4.33 0.61 -2.85
C PHE A 148 -4.99 0.06 -4.13
N ASP A 149 -4.58 0.53 -5.30
CA ASP A 149 -5.04 -0.01 -6.59
C ASP A 149 -4.33 -1.33 -6.93
N ILE A 150 -3.17 -1.55 -6.34
CA ILE A 150 -2.38 -2.77 -6.43
C ILE A 150 -1.86 -3.17 -5.04
N SER A 151 -1.69 -4.46 -4.78
CA SER A 151 -1.08 -4.96 -3.55
C SER A 151 -0.41 -6.32 -3.76
N ILE A 152 0.37 -6.76 -2.77
CA ILE A 152 1.06 -8.04 -2.76
C ILE A 152 0.39 -8.91 -1.69
N ASN A 153 -0.10 -10.08 -2.06
CA ASN A 153 -0.67 -11.05 -1.12
C ASN A 153 0.43 -12.03 -0.65
N PRO A 154 0.96 -11.90 0.58
CA PRO A 154 1.99 -12.81 1.07
C PRO A 154 1.45 -14.24 1.28
N ASP A 155 0.15 -14.40 1.50
CA ASP A 155 -0.49 -15.71 1.75
C ASP A 155 -0.77 -16.51 0.46
N ASP A 156 -0.64 -15.86 -0.70
CA ASP A 156 -0.78 -16.48 -2.02
C ASP A 156 0.56 -16.37 -2.76
N ASN A 157 1.63 -16.87 -2.11
CA ASN A 157 3.00 -16.90 -2.63
C ASN A 157 3.47 -15.55 -3.23
N TYR A 158 3.20 -14.45 -2.53
CA TYR A 158 3.55 -13.08 -2.95
C TYR A 158 2.96 -12.68 -4.31
N LYS A 159 1.74 -13.13 -4.62
CA LYS A 159 0.99 -12.75 -5.82
C LYS A 159 0.64 -11.28 -5.81
N VAL A 160 0.88 -10.62 -6.94
CA VAL A 160 0.43 -9.24 -7.15
C VAL A 160 -1.03 -9.22 -7.57
N VAL A 161 -1.85 -8.51 -6.79
CA VAL A 161 -3.28 -8.36 -7.01
C VAL A 161 -3.58 -6.92 -7.42
N ALA A 162 -4.24 -6.76 -8.56
CA ALA A 162 -4.69 -5.47 -9.07
C ALA A 162 -6.21 -5.36 -8.91
N PHE A 163 -6.66 -4.27 -8.28
CA PHE A 163 -8.08 -3.97 -8.04
C PHE A 163 -8.65 -2.99 -9.07
N ARG A 164 -7.80 -2.38 -9.89
CA ARG A 164 -8.14 -1.48 -10.99
C ARG A 164 -7.40 -1.87 -12.27
N PRO A 165 -7.83 -1.38 -13.44
CA PRO A 165 -7.05 -1.50 -14.66
C PRO A 165 -5.69 -0.82 -14.47
N ILE A 166 -4.61 -1.61 -14.49
CA ILE A 166 -3.23 -1.14 -14.40
C ILE A 166 -2.53 -1.36 -15.74
N GLY A 167 -1.72 -0.40 -16.16
CA GLY A 167 -0.99 -0.47 -17.41
C GLY A 167 0.28 -1.30 -17.27
N GLU A 168 0.17 -2.63 -17.20
CA GLU A 168 1.28 -3.60 -17.37
C GLU A 168 0.83 -5.06 -17.12
N ASN A 169 1.60 -6.04 -17.61
CA ASN A 169 1.44 -7.49 -17.30
C ASN A 169 1.95 -7.85 -15.89
N ILE A 170 1.60 -7.04 -14.89
CA ILE A 170 1.98 -7.26 -13.48
C ILE A 170 0.92 -8.09 -12.75
N LYS A 171 -0.36 -7.95 -13.12
CA LYS A 171 -1.47 -8.61 -12.43
C LYS A 171 -1.31 -10.14 -12.43
N GLY A 172 -1.46 -10.75 -11.27
CA GLY A 172 -1.42 -12.22 -11.10
C GLY A 172 0.00 -12.80 -11.12
N LYS A 173 1.04 -11.96 -11.26
CA LYS A 173 2.43 -12.39 -11.18
C LYS A 173 2.78 -12.76 -9.74
N HIS A 174 3.39 -13.92 -9.56
CA HIS A 174 4.04 -14.30 -8.31
C HIS A 174 5.45 -13.70 -8.28
N LEU A 175 5.76 -12.97 -7.22
CA LEU A 175 7.07 -12.34 -7.06
C LEU A 175 8.09 -13.35 -6.54
N ASP A 176 9.37 -13.07 -6.78
CA ASP A 176 10.45 -13.89 -6.25
C ASP A 176 10.45 -13.85 -4.73
N ARG A 177 10.26 -15.02 -4.12
CA ARG A 177 10.17 -15.20 -2.67
C ARG A 177 11.45 -14.77 -1.95
N GLU A 178 12.61 -14.89 -2.59
CA GLU A 178 13.90 -14.49 -2.00
C GLU A 178 13.94 -13.00 -1.63
N LEU A 179 13.16 -12.17 -2.34
CA LEU A 179 13.04 -10.73 -2.05
C LEU A 179 12.38 -10.44 -0.70
N PHE A 180 11.65 -11.40 -0.14
CA PHE A 180 10.86 -11.27 1.09
C PHE A 180 11.40 -12.10 2.25
N THR A 181 12.02 -13.25 1.98
CA THR A 181 12.52 -14.16 3.04
C THR A 181 13.89 -13.78 3.59
N ARG A 182 14.56 -12.77 3.02
CA ARG A 182 15.83 -12.23 3.57
C ARG A 182 15.58 -11.49 4.90
N PRO A 183 16.57 -11.47 5.83
CA PRO A 183 16.38 -10.89 7.16
C PRO A 183 15.96 -9.42 7.17
N ASP A 184 16.38 -8.66 6.16
CA ASP A 184 16.06 -7.25 5.95
C ASP A 184 14.91 -7.01 4.96
N GLY A 185 14.23 -8.09 4.55
CA GLY A 185 13.11 -8.05 3.62
C GLY A 185 11.86 -7.44 4.25
N PRO A 186 10.86 -7.11 3.41
CA PRO A 186 9.55 -6.71 3.89
C PRO A 186 8.93 -7.71 4.86
N VAL A 187 8.32 -7.22 5.93
CA VAL A 187 7.62 -8.11 6.88
C VAL A 187 6.25 -8.51 6.33
N ASP A 188 5.96 -9.81 6.32
CA ASP A 188 4.68 -10.37 5.85
C ASP A 188 3.47 -9.78 6.58
N GLN A 189 3.59 -9.43 7.86
CA GLN A 189 2.50 -8.79 8.60
C GLN A 189 2.11 -7.43 8.03
N PHE A 190 3.06 -6.64 7.52
CA PHE A 190 2.75 -5.36 6.88
C PHE A 190 2.20 -5.56 5.46
N LEU A 191 2.74 -6.52 4.72
CA LEU A 191 2.18 -6.89 3.40
C LEU A 191 0.73 -7.37 3.55
N ARG A 192 0.44 -8.22 4.53
CA ARG A 192 -0.91 -8.71 4.83
C ARG A 192 -1.83 -7.59 5.27
N TRP A 193 -1.34 -6.65 6.08
CA TRP A 193 -2.11 -5.46 6.45
C TRP A 193 -2.43 -4.60 5.22
N HIS A 194 -1.45 -4.29 4.38
CA HIS A 194 -1.66 -3.50 3.16
C HIS A 194 -2.61 -4.21 2.19
N PHE A 195 -2.49 -5.53 2.03
CA PHE A 195 -3.40 -6.32 1.21
C PHE A 195 -4.83 -6.28 1.75
N ARG A 196 -5.00 -6.41 3.07
CA ARG A 196 -6.30 -6.28 3.74
C ARG A 196 -6.92 -4.90 3.49
N GLN A 197 -6.14 -3.83 3.63
CA GLN A 197 -6.59 -2.48 3.30
C GLN A 197 -6.99 -2.37 1.84
N ALA A 198 -6.19 -2.90 0.90
CA ALA A 198 -6.54 -2.86 -0.51
C ALA A 198 -7.85 -3.58 -0.85
N VAL A 199 -8.11 -4.73 -0.22
CA VAL A 199 -9.39 -5.42 -0.37
C VAL A 199 -10.54 -4.60 0.20
N LEU A 200 -10.42 -4.09 1.44
CA LEU A 200 -11.49 -3.29 2.06
C LEU A 200 -11.79 -2.02 1.26
N THR A 201 -10.75 -1.32 0.85
CA THR A 201 -10.80 -0.05 0.12
C THR A 201 -11.44 -0.21 -1.27
N ASN A 202 -11.27 -1.35 -1.94
CA ASN A 202 -11.81 -1.55 -3.30
C ASN A 202 -13.11 -2.35 -3.33
N MET A 203 -13.35 -3.21 -2.34
CA MET A 203 -14.41 -4.21 -2.43
C MET A 203 -15.47 -4.08 -1.32
N LYS A 204 -15.22 -3.31 -0.25
CA LYS A 204 -16.23 -3.08 0.79
C LYS A 204 -17.22 -1.99 0.35
N GLY A 205 -18.50 -2.33 0.31
CA GLY A 205 -19.55 -1.38 -0.09
C GLY A 205 -19.33 -0.87 -1.53
N ALA A 206 -19.37 0.46 -1.72
CA ALA A 206 -19.07 1.09 -3.00
C ALA A 206 -17.56 1.28 -3.28
N GLY A 207 -16.70 0.93 -2.31
CA GLY A 207 -15.28 1.27 -2.31
C GLY A 207 -15.02 2.71 -1.85
N GLU A 208 -13.78 2.97 -1.46
CA GLU A 208 -13.30 4.29 -1.04
C GLU A 208 -13.10 5.23 -2.25
N PRO A 209 -13.49 6.52 -2.14
CA PRO A 209 -13.26 7.50 -3.19
C PRO A 209 -11.76 7.74 -3.40
N ARG A 210 -11.37 8.02 -4.65
CA ARG A 210 -10.01 8.46 -5.00
C ARG A 210 -9.96 9.98 -4.97
N PHE A 211 -8.89 10.53 -4.42
CA PHE A 211 -8.67 11.98 -4.43
C PHE A 211 -7.84 12.39 -5.65
N GLU A 212 -8.19 13.51 -6.26
CA GLU A 212 -7.32 14.20 -7.22
C GLU A 212 -6.20 14.91 -6.44
N HIS A 213 -4.99 14.88 -6.98
CA HIS A 213 -3.82 15.51 -6.35
C HIS A 213 -3.13 16.51 -7.29
N ASP A 214 -3.55 16.61 -8.54
CA ASP A 214 -3.00 17.47 -9.58
C ASP A 214 -3.79 18.79 -9.71
N PHE A 215 -3.88 19.54 -8.62
CA PHE A 215 -4.55 20.83 -8.64
C PHE A 215 -3.80 21.84 -9.52
N PRO A 216 -4.46 22.51 -10.49
CA PRO A 216 -3.85 23.55 -11.29
C PRO A 216 -3.26 24.69 -10.43
N PRO A 217 -2.16 25.33 -10.86
CA PRO A 217 -1.66 26.52 -10.20
C PRO A 217 -2.74 27.62 -10.14
N GLY A 218 -3.03 28.12 -8.94
CA GLY A 218 -4.06 29.15 -8.71
C GLY A 218 -5.46 28.61 -8.38
N SER A 219 -5.64 27.29 -8.32
CA SER A 219 -6.90 26.68 -7.87
C SER A 219 -7.20 26.97 -6.40
N ASP A 220 -8.49 27.06 -6.06
CA ASP A 220 -8.98 27.07 -4.68
C ASP A 220 -8.95 25.64 -4.11
N ILE A 221 -7.73 25.18 -3.79
CA ILE A 221 -7.47 23.81 -3.31
C ILE A 221 -8.28 23.52 -2.04
N VAL A 222 -8.42 24.50 -1.14
CA VAL A 222 -9.21 24.34 0.10
C VAL A 222 -10.70 24.19 -0.24
N GLY A 223 -11.25 25.06 -1.09
CA GLY A 223 -12.63 24.94 -1.52
C GLY A 223 -12.93 23.66 -2.28
N GLU A 224 -11.99 23.12 -3.05
CA GLU A 224 -12.13 21.83 -3.73
C GLU A 224 -12.07 20.64 -2.77
N ILE A 225 -11.19 20.68 -1.75
CA ILE A 225 -11.14 19.68 -0.68
C ILE A 225 -12.46 19.66 0.11
N LEU A 226 -12.97 20.83 0.51
CA LEU A 226 -14.20 20.96 1.29
C LEU A 226 -15.45 20.49 0.54
N ARG A 227 -15.46 20.61 -0.80
CA ARG A 227 -16.56 20.10 -1.65
C ARG A 227 -16.44 18.61 -1.97
N GLY A 228 -15.28 18.01 -1.70
CA GLY A 228 -15.00 16.60 -1.98
C GLY A 228 -15.44 15.64 -0.86
N PRO A 229 -15.50 14.33 -1.13
CA PRO A 229 -15.76 13.33 -0.11
C PRO A 229 -14.63 13.33 0.94
N LYS A 230 -14.94 12.97 2.19
CA LYS A 230 -13.97 12.91 3.31
C LYS A 230 -13.13 14.19 3.49
N ALA A 231 -13.76 15.35 3.30
CA ALA A 231 -13.11 16.66 3.35
C ALA A 231 -12.21 16.89 4.57
N GLY A 232 -12.63 16.46 5.77
CA GLY A 232 -11.84 16.62 6.99
C GLY A 232 -10.51 15.87 6.94
N GLU A 233 -10.54 14.57 6.63
CA GLU A 233 -9.34 13.73 6.52
C GLU A 233 -8.42 14.19 5.38
N ARG A 234 -9.00 14.62 4.25
CA ARG A 234 -8.25 15.17 3.12
C ARG A 234 -7.59 16.52 3.46
N MET A 235 -8.26 17.35 4.26
CA MET A 235 -7.71 18.63 4.72
C MET A 235 -6.55 18.42 5.70
N GLU A 236 -6.69 17.50 6.65
CA GLU A 236 -5.59 17.14 7.55
C GLU A 236 -4.35 16.68 6.78
N PHE A 237 -4.55 15.79 5.79
CA PHE A 237 -3.47 15.30 4.95
C PHE A 237 -2.77 16.41 4.13
N GLU A 238 -3.54 17.29 3.50
CA GLU A 238 -2.99 18.41 2.72
C GLU A 238 -2.14 19.35 3.61
N LEU A 239 -2.61 19.60 4.83
CA LEU A 239 -1.88 20.39 5.82
C LEU A 239 -0.58 19.71 6.26
N PHE A 240 -0.61 18.40 6.56
CA PHE A 240 0.57 17.63 6.95
C PHE A 240 1.63 17.60 5.84
N SER A 241 1.21 17.37 4.60
CA SER A 241 2.12 17.30 3.45
C SER A 241 2.79 18.64 3.17
N ARG A 242 2.03 19.75 3.18
CA ARG A 242 2.58 21.10 2.97
C ARG A 242 3.47 21.57 4.10
N LEU A 243 3.10 21.27 5.35
CA LEU A 243 3.90 21.66 6.51
C LEU A 243 5.24 20.91 6.51
N SER A 244 5.23 19.63 6.15
CA SER A 244 6.45 18.81 5.99
C SER A 244 7.37 19.40 4.91
N ALA A 245 6.83 19.76 3.74
CA ALA A 245 7.59 20.40 2.66
C ALA A 245 8.14 21.79 3.07
N GLN A 246 7.41 22.58 3.86
CA GLN A 246 7.90 23.88 4.36
C GLN A 246 9.02 23.73 5.40
N MET A 247 8.98 22.72 6.26
CA MET A 247 10.05 22.46 7.23
C MET A 247 11.37 22.08 6.54
N GLU A 248 11.35 21.60 5.30
CA GLU A 248 12.56 21.31 4.51
C GLU A 248 13.22 22.57 3.91
N LEU A 249 12.48 23.66 3.71
CA LEU A 249 13.01 24.92 3.17
C LEU A 249 13.75 25.77 4.21
N PHE A 250 13.58 25.45 5.49
CA PHE A 250 14.25 26.11 6.61
C PHE A 250 14.99 25.08 7.47
N PRO A 251 16.21 24.65 7.09
CA PRO A 251 17.06 23.96 8.05
C PRO A 251 17.22 24.88 9.26
N SER A 252 16.92 24.36 10.44
CA SER A 252 17.03 25.08 11.70
C SER A 252 18.38 25.79 11.77
N ALA A 253 18.34 27.12 11.80
CA ALA A 253 19.49 27.93 12.11
C ALA A 253 19.84 27.73 13.59
N GLY A 254 21.02 27.16 13.87
CA GLY A 254 21.60 26.98 15.21
C GLY A 254 21.35 25.59 15.80
N GLU A 255 22.32 24.93 16.44
CA GLU A 255 23.33 25.49 17.34
C GLU A 255 24.75 24.95 17.08
N TYR A 256 25.73 25.84 17.28
CA TYR A 256 27.17 25.56 17.35
C TYR A 256 27.56 24.91 18.68
#